data_AF-A0A377JKR1-F1
#
_entry.id   AF-A0A377JKR1-F1
#
_cell.length_a   1.000
_cell.length_b   1.000
_cell.length_c   1.000
_cell.angle_alpha   90.00
_cell.angle_beta   90.00
_cell.angle_gamma   90.00
#
_symmetry.space_group_name_H-M   'P 1'
#
loop_
_entity.id
_entity.type
_entity.pdbx_description
1 polymer ?
#
loop_
_entity_poly.entity_id
_entity_poly.type
_entity_poly.pdbx_seq_one_letter_code
_entity_poly.pdbx_strand_id
1 'polypeptide(L)'
;MTPLELKVARKLLGLSTVEAAEHIGQVSKRSWEYWENGQRTIKPDVEELINSLLSRRREIIAEVYNMGEKAKGISVIYYKTPEYCENVLEWRFSQSLASTLSLDFGAKLVEFDKQDFERFIKENRLNDSKPSRAMWAASR
;
A
#
# COMPACT_ATOMS: atom_id res chain seq x y z
N MET A 1 -13.18 -15.77 5.32
CA MET A 1 -13.52 -14.34 5.20
C MET A 1 -14.97 -14.21 4.76
N THR A 2 -15.75 -13.30 5.36
CA THR A 2 -17.14 -13.01 4.97
C THR A 2 -17.21 -12.02 3.81
N PRO A 3 -18.35 -11.93 3.08
CA PRO A 3 -18.57 -10.91 2.04
C PRO A 3 -18.30 -9.46 2.51
N LEU A 4 -18.74 -9.15 3.74
CA LEU A 4 -18.55 -7.83 4.33
C LEU A 4 -17.06 -7.58 4.65
N GLU A 5 -16.38 -8.58 5.23
CA GLU A 5 -14.95 -8.49 5.52
C GLU A 5 -14.13 -8.26 4.24
N LEU A 6 -14.44 -8.97 3.15
CA LEU A 6 -13.78 -8.76 1.85
C LEU A 6 -13.95 -7.31 1.36
N LYS A 7 -15.18 -6.80 1.43
CA LYS A 7 -15.51 -5.44 1.00
C LYS A 7 -14.79 -4.37 1.82
N VAL A 8 -14.72 -4.56 3.14
CA VAL A 8 -14.02 -3.64 4.05
C VAL A 8 -12.51 -3.74 3.83
N ALA A 9 -11.95 -4.95 3.72
CA ALA A 9 -10.53 -5.18 3.47
C ALA A 9 -10.07 -4.51 2.17
N ARG A 10 -10.83 -4.68 1.07
CA ARG A 10 -10.55 -4.02 -0.20
C ARG A 10 -10.47 -2.49 -0.06
N LYS A 11 -11.47 -1.89 0.60
CA LYS A 11 -11.51 -0.45 0.84
C LYS A 11 -10.34 0.01 1.70
N LEU A 12 -10.02 -0.73 2.77
CA LEU A 12 -8.89 -0.45 3.64
C LEU A 12 -7.56 -0.47 2.87
N LEU A 13 -7.40 -1.41 1.95
CA LEU A 13 -6.24 -1.52 1.07
C LEU A 13 -6.23 -0.46 -0.07
N GLY A 14 -7.21 0.44 -0.11
CA GLY A 14 -7.29 1.53 -1.09
C GLY A 14 -7.70 1.10 -2.50
N LEU A 15 -8.21 -0.12 -2.66
CA LEU A 15 -8.55 -0.69 -3.96
C LEU A 15 -10.00 -0.36 -4.37
N SER A 16 -10.17 0.04 -5.63
CA SER A 16 -11.48 0.02 -6.28
C SER A 16 -11.95 -1.42 -6.54
N THR A 17 -13.24 -1.60 -6.79
CA THR A 17 -13.79 -2.92 -7.17
C THR A 17 -13.15 -3.46 -8.44
N VAL A 18 -12.81 -2.61 -9.40
CA VAL A 18 -12.18 -3.00 -10.66
C VAL A 18 -10.75 -3.48 -10.42
N GLU A 19 -9.95 -2.69 -9.70
CA GLU A 19 -8.56 -3.06 -9.40
C GLU A 19 -8.46 -4.35 -8.58
N ALA A 20 -9.37 -4.56 -7.62
CA ALA A 20 -9.40 -5.79 -6.85
C ALA A 20 -9.81 -7.01 -7.70
N ALA A 21 -10.81 -6.84 -8.58
CA ALA A 21 -11.22 -7.89 -9.50
C ALA A 21 -10.08 -8.28 -10.46
N GLU A 22 -9.34 -7.30 -10.96
CA GLU A 22 -8.24 -7.50 -11.91
C GLU A 22 -6.97 -8.05 -11.26
N HIS A 23 -6.48 -7.40 -10.21
CA HIS A 23 -5.16 -7.68 -9.64
C HIS A 23 -5.15 -8.69 -8.50
N ILE A 24 -6.30 -8.98 -7.88
CA ILE A 24 -6.42 -9.99 -6.82
C ILE A 24 -7.22 -11.18 -7.34
N GLY A 25 -8.43 -10.93 -7.84
CA GLY A 25 -9.37 -11.98 -8.21
C GLY A 25 -9.08 -12.64 -9.57
N GLN A 26 -8.38 -11.94 -10.48
CA GLN A 26 -8.25 -12.30 -11.89
C GLN A 26 -9.60 -12.67 -12.53
N VAL A 27 -10.62 -11.87 -12.22
CA VAL A 27 -12.00 -12.07 -12.67
C VAL A 27 -12.62 -10.75 -13.13
N SER A 28 -13.81 -10.84 -13.74
CA SER A 28 -14.59 -9.64 -14.03
C SER A 28 -15.00 -8.90 -12.75
N LYS A 29 -15.18 -7.57 -12.85
CA LYS A 29 -15.77 -6.73 -11.80
C LYS A 29 -17.06 -7.35 -11.23
N ARG A 30 -17.94 -7.86 -12.10
CA ARG A 30 -19.22 -8.47 -11.71
C ARG A 30 -19.04 -9.70 -10.84
N SER A 31 -18.05 -10.54 -11.16
CA SER A 31 -17.72 -11.72 -10.35
C SER A 31 -17.26 -11.33 -8.95
N TRP A 32 -16.46 -10.25 -8.82
CA TRP A 32 -16.05 -9.71 -7.53
C TRP A 32 -17.24 -9.17 -6.74
N GLU A 33 -18.15 -8.43 -7.38
CA GLU A 33 -19.36 -7.92 -6.73
C GLU A 33 -20.25 -9.05 -6.19
N TYR A 34 -20.32 -10.19 -6.88
CA TYR A 34 -21.02 -11.38 -6.36
C TYR A 34 -20.41 -11.90 -5.06
N TRP A 35 -19.09 -11.84 -4.91
CA TRP A 35 -18.42 -12.19 -3.65
C TRP A 35 -18.75 -11.19 -2.54
N GLU A 36 -18.62 -9.88 -2.80
CA GLU A 36 -18.90 -8.84 -1.79
C GLU A 36 -20.36 -8.77 -1.36
N ASN A 37 -21.28 -9.22 -2.21
CA ASN A 37 -22.71 -9.26 -1.93
C ASN A 37 -23.17 -10.63 -1.37
N GLY A 38 -22.26 -11.58 -1.18
CA GLY A 38 -22.57 -12.92 -0.64
C GLY A 38 -23.37 -13.81 -1.60
N GLN A 39 -23.43 -13.45 -2.88
CA GLN A 39 -24.11 -14.23 -3.92
C GLN A 39 -23.26 -15.41 -4.40
N ARG A 40 -21.94 -15.35 -4.18
CA ARG A 40 -21.01 -16.45 -4.46
C ARG A 40 -19.97 -16.57 -3.36
N THR A 41 -19.47 -17.79 -3.18
CA THR A 41 -18.37 -18.08 -2.26
C THR A 41 -17.08 -17.41 -2.75
N ILE A 42 -16.38 -16.78 -1.82
CA ILE A 42 -15.04 -16.20 -2.03
C ILE A 42 -14.07 -17.36 -2.26
N LYS A 43 -13.20 -17.26 -3.27
CA LYS A 43 -12.22 -18.30 -3.53
C LYS A 43 -11.10 -18.28 -2.47
N PRO A 44 -10.54 -19.45 -2.08
CA PRO A 44 -9.50 -19.51 -1.04
C PRO A 44 -8.24 -18.71 -1.35
N ASP A 45 -7.79 -18.69 -2.60
CA ASP A 45 -6.62 -17.92 -3.08
C ASP A 45 -6.81 -16.40 -2.92
N VAL A 46 -8.01 -15.90 -3.20
CA VAL A 46 -8.38 -14.49 -2.98
C VAL A 46 -8.35 -14.15 -1.50
N GLU A 47 -8.89 -15.03 -0.65
CA GLU A 47 -8.87 -14.83 0.80
C GLU A 47 -7.42 -14.84 1.34
N GLU A 48 -6.59 -15.77 0.90
CA GLU A 48 -5.18 -15.86 1.28
C GLU A 48 -4.41 -14.59 0.90
N LEU A 49 -4.58 -14.10 -0.33
CA LEU A 49 -3.90 -12.88 -0.80
C LEU A 49 -4.38 -11.63 -0.04
N ILE A 50 -5.68 -11.48 0.23
CA ILE A 50 -6.17 -10.36 1.05
C ILE A 50 -5.59 -10.45 2.46
N ASN A 51 -5.60 -11.63 3.07
CA ASN A 51 -5.08 -11.82 4.42
C ASN A 51 -3.58 -11.56 4.51
N SER A 52 -2.79 -11.93 3.50
CA SER A 52 -1.35 -11.64 3.47
C SER A 52 -1.06 -10.13 3.39
N LEU A 53 -1.81 -9.39 2.57
CA LEU A 53 -1.73 -7.92 2.50
C LEU A 53 -2.12 -7.27 3.84
N LEU A 54 -3.20 -7.74 4.48
CA LEU A 54 -3.63 -7.25 5.79
C LEU A 54 -2.60 -7.56 6.88
N SER A 55 -1.99 -8.75 6.86
CA SER A 55 -0.93 -9.11 7.80
C SER A 55 0.30 -8.22 7.64
N ARG A 56 0.80 -8.05 6.41
CA ARG A 56 1.91 -7.13 6.13
C ARG A 56 1.59 -5.70 6.58
N ARG A 57 0.35 -5.23 6.35
CA ARG A 57 -0.08 -3.91 6.85
C ARG A 57 -0.01 -3.84 8.39
N ARG A 58 -0.53 -4.84 9.09
CA ARG A 58 -0.52 -4.89 10.56
C ARG A 58 0.90 -4.90 11.12
N GLU A 59 1.80 -5.65 10.51
CA GLU A 59 3.21 -5.72 10.91
C GLU A 59 3.87 -4.33 10.84
N ILE A 60 3.74 -3.62 9.72
CA ILE A 60 4.34 -2.29 9.57
C ILE A 60 3.71 -1.27 10.54
N ILE A 61 2.39 -1.32 10.73
CA ILE A 61 1.72 -0.43 11.70
C ILE A 61 2.18 -0.74 13.12
N ALA A 62 2.34 -2.02 13.48
CA ALA A 62 2.82 -2.42 14.80
C ALA A 62 4.26 -1.96 15.05
N GLU A 63 5.13 -2.03 14.04
CA GLU A 63 6.49 -1.47 14.12
C GLU A 63 6.45 0.03 14.42
N VAL A 64 5.66 0.81 13.67
CA VAL A 64 5.55 2.26 13.89
C VAL A 64 4.89 2.59 15.22
N TYR A 65 3.87 1.85 15.63
CA TYR A 65 3.24 1.99 16.95
C TYR A 65 4.27 1.79 18.07
N ASN A 66 5.13 0.78 17.96
CA ASN A 66 6.19 0.51 18.93
C ASN A 66 7.29 1.59 18.96
N MET A 67 7.42 2.41 17.91
CA MET A 67 8.32 3.57 17.91
C MET A 67 7.82 4.73 18.78
N GLY A 68 6.51 4.80 19.06
CA GLY A 68 5.89 5.89 19.83
C GLY A 68 6.18 7.26 19.20
N GLU A 69 6.61 8.23 20.01
CA GLU A 69 6.93 9.59 19.54
C GLU A 69 8.02 9.65 18.45
N LYS A 70 8.88 8.63 18.36
CA LYS A 70 9.90 8.57 17.29
C LYS A 70 9.28 8.37 15.91
N ALA A 71 8.03 7.92 15.81
CA ALA A 71 7.29 7.82 14.56
C ALA A 71 7.21 9.16 13.81
N LYS A 72 7.16 10.30 14.52
CA LYS A 72 7.15 11.64 13.89
C LYS A 72 8.43 11.95 13.11
N GLY A 73 9.52 11.24 13.40
CA GLY A 73 10.80 11.38 12.69
C GLY A 73 10.92 10.52 11.43
N ILE A 74 9.94 9.68 11.11
CA ILE A 74 9.96 8.85 9.90
C ILE A 74 9.33 9.61 8.73
N SER A 75 9.90 9.44 7.54
CA SER A 75 9.30 9.89 6.28
C SER A 75 8.66 8.71 5.56
N VAL A 76 7.44 8.90 5.06
CA VAL A 76 6.72 7.92 4.24
C VAL A 76 6.40 8.51 2.86
N ILE A 77 6.63 7.70 1.83
CA ILE A 77 6.50 8.14 0.44
C ILE A 77 5.07 7.97 -0.05
N TYR A 78 4.52 9.03 -0.65
CA TYR A 78 3.25 9.04 -1.37
C TYR A 78 3.52 9.05 -2.88
N TYR A 79 2.98 8.09 -3.61
CA TYR A 79 3.21 7.94 -5.05
C TYR A 79 1.92 8.34 -5.78
N LYS A 80 1.97 9.40 -6.60
CA LYS A 80 0.77 9.87 -7.34
C LYS A 80 0.28 8.88 -8.40
N THR A 81 1.20 8.13 -9.01
CA THR A 81 0.90 7.20 -10.10
C THR A 81 1.51 5.82 -9.83
N PRO A 82 0.91 4.75 -10.38
CA PRO A 82 1.41 3.38 -10.18
C PRO A 82 2.73 3.09 -10.89
N GLU A 83 3.16 3.92 -11.85
CA GLU A 83 4.37 3.73 -12.67
C GLU A 83 5.67 3.65 -11.85
N TYR A 84 5.66 4.18 -10.64
CA TYR A 84 6.81 4.13 -9.73
C TYR A 84 6.77 2.94 -8.78
N CYS A 85 5.73 2.11 -8.83
CA CYS A 85 5.61 0.92 -8.01
C CYS A 85 5.74 -0.35 -8.86
N GLU A 86 5.99 -1.48 -8.22
CA GLU A 86 6.13 -2.77 -8.91
C GLU A 86 4.85 -3.14 -9.68
N ASN A 87 3.69 -2.79 -9.14
CA ASN A 87 2.37 -2.98 -9.73
C ASN A 87 1.33 -2.11 -9.00
N VAL A 88 0.09 -2.11 -9.52
CA VAL A 88 -1.04 -1.37 -8.94
C VAL A 88 -1.35 -1.80 -7.51
N LEU A 89 -1.16 -3.08 -7.18
CA LEU A 89 -1.42 -3.59 -5.83
C LEU A 89 -0.44 -3.01 -4.81
N GLU A 90 0.86 -3.03 -5.11
CA GLU A 90 1.89 -2.38 -4.29
C GLU A 90 1.68 -0.87 -4.21
N TRP A 91 1.24 -0.24 -5.30
CA TRP A 91 0.91 1.19 -5.29
C TRP A 91 -0.21 1.50 -4.31
N ARG A 92 -1.36 0.82 -4.42
CA ARG A 92 -2.52 1.02 -3.53
C ARG A 92 -2.19 0.68 -2.08
N PHE A 93 -1.50 -0.44 -1.85
CA PHE A 93 -0.99 -0.81 -0.53
C PHE A 93 -0.14 0.32 0.07
N SER A 94 0.82 0.83 -0.69
CA SER A 94 1.72 1.91 -0.25
C SER A 94 0.94 3.19 0.07
N GLN A 95 -0.04 3.57 -0.77
CA GLN A 95 -0.83 4.78 -0.53
C GLN A 95 -1.73 4.66 0.71
N SER A 96 -2.36 3.50 0.88
CA SER A 96 -3.17 3.20 2.05
C SER A 96 -2.33 3.25 3.33
N LEU A 97 -1.11 2.70 3.29
CA LEU A 97 -0.21 2.71 4.44
C LEU A 97 0.31 4.13 4.72
N ALA A 98 0.79 4.86 3.70
CA ALA A 98 1.27 6.23 3.83
C ALA A 98 0.21 7.16 4.46
N SER A 99 -1.06 6.98 4.09
CA SER A 99 -2.17 7.74 4.66
C SER A 99 -2.32 7.48 6.16
N THR A 100 -2.34 6.22 6.58
CA THR A 100 -2.42 5.86 8.01
C THR A 100 -1.19 6.33 8.79
N LEU A 101 0.02 6.08 8.29
CA LEU A 101 1.24 6.47 9.00
C LEU A 101 1.34 8.00 9.17
N SER A 102 0.91 8.76 8.16
CA SER A 102 0.89 10.23 8.25
C SER A 102 -0.18 10.75 9.20
N LEU A 103 -1.44 10.33 9.00
CA LEU A 103 -2.59 10.91 9.69
C LEU A 103 -2.73 10.41 11.14
N ASP A 104 -2.43 9.13 11.38
CA ASP A 104 -2.66 8.49 12.67
C ASP A 104 -1.40 8.48 13.56
N PHE A 105 -0.21 8.45 12.95
CA PHE A 105 1.08 8.34 13.66
C PHE A 105 1.99 9.56 13.51
N GLY A 106 1.61 10.54 12.68
CA GLY A 106 2.38 11.78 12.49
C GLY A 106 3.65 11.61 11.67
N ALA A 107 3.79 10.52 10.90
CA ALA A 107 4.90 10.36 9.96
C ALA A 107 4.88 11.48 8.91
N LYS A 108 6.05 11.95 8.50
CA LYS A 108 6.15 12.97 7.45
C LYS A 108 5.78 12.37 6.10
N LEU A 109 4.70 12.85 5.50
CA LEU A 109 4.29 12.45 4.15
C LEU A 109 5.12 13.20 3.11
N VAL A 110 5.82 12.47 2.24
CA VAL A 110 6.67 13.01 1.18
C VAL A 110 6.13 12.53 -0.17
N GLU A 111 5.70 13.45 -1.01
CA GLU A 111 5.27 13.11 -2.37
C GLU A 111 6.49 12.72 -3.22
N PHE A 112 6.42 11.57 -3.90
CA PHE A 112 7.49 11.09 -4.76
C PHE A 112 7.71 12.00 -5.97
N ASP A 113 8.90 12.61 -6.04
CA ASP A 113 9.36 13.39 -7.18
C ASP A 113 10.47 12.63 -7.90
N LYS A 114 10.19 12.18 -9.12
CA LYS A 114 11.12 11.40 -9.93
C LYS A 114 12.41 12.18 -10.25
N GLN A 115 12.30 13.44 -10.65
CA GLN A 115 13.46 14.22 -11.09
C GLN A 115 14.41 14.50 -9.92
N ASP A 116 13.81 14.82 -8.78
CA ASP A 116 14.55 15.07 -7.56
C ASP A 116 15.15 13.77 -6.96
N PHE A 117 14.44 12.65 -7.03
CA PHE A 117 14.98 11.34 -6.66
C PHE A 117 16.15 10.90 -7.57
N GLU A 118 16.02 11.07 -8.89
CA GLU A 118 17.08 10.74 -9.85
C GLU A 118 18.36 11.55 -9.59
N ARG A 119 18.21 12.83 -9.22
CA ARG A 119 19.33 13.67 -8.79
C ARG A 119 19.97 13.13 -7.53
N PHE A 120 19.17 12.81 -6.51
CA PHE A 120 19.64 12.27 -5.24
C PHE A 120 20.45 10.98 -5.42
N ILE A 121 19.95 10.01 -6.18
CA ILE A 121 20.69 8.74 -6.37
C ILE A 121 21.98 8.94 -7.17
N LYS A 122 22.00 9.88 -8.13
CA LYS A 122 23.21 10.21 -8.90
C LYS A 122 24.28 10.85 -8.02
N GLU A 123 23.89 11.82 -7.19
CA GLU A 123 24.81 12.50 -6.25
C GLU A 123 25.39 11.53 -5.22
N ASN A 124 24.58 10.58 -4.75
CA ASN A 124 24.97 9.60 -3.74
C ASN A 124 25.53 8.29 -4.32
N ARG A 125 25.63 8.16 -5.65
CA ARG A 125 26.09 6.95 -6.37
C ARG A 125 25.31 5.69 -5.95
N LEU A 126 24.00 5.82 -5.80
CA LEU A 126 23.07 4.75 -5.44
C LEU A 126 22.33 4.22 -6.67
N ASN A 127 21.81 3.00 -6.57
CA ASN A 127 20.85 2.44 -7.52
C ASN A 127 19.41 2.70 -7.04
N ASP A 128 18.44 2.66 -7.95
CA ASP A 128 17.02 2.69 -7.56
C ASP A 128 16.67 1.40 -6.80
N SER A 129 16.21 1.57 -5.57
CA SER A 129 15.85 0.50 -4.65
C SER A 129 14.94 1.04 -3.54
N LYS A 130 14.17 0.16 -2.87
CA LYS A 130 13.36 0.57 -1.71
C LYS A 130 14.20 1.29 -0.63
N PRO A 131 15.41 0.82 -0.25
CA PRO A 131 16.28 1.54 0.69
C PRO A 131 16.70 2.93 0.20
N SER A 132 17.12 3.09 -1.06
CA SER A 132 17.55 4.40 -1.57
C SER A 132 16.40 5.40 -1.65
N ARG A 133 15.18 4.94 -1.96
CA ARG A 133 13.96 5.76 -1.90
C ARG A 133 13.60 6.18 -0.48
N ALA A 134 13.74 5.28 0.50
CA ALA A 134 13.53 5.62 1.90
C ALA A 134 14.56 6.66 2.39
N MET A 135 15.83 6.50 2.01
CA MET A 135 16.88 7.49 2.29
C MET A 135 16.57 8.85 1.68
N TRP A 136 16.13 8.87 0.42
CA TRP A 136 15.70 10.09 -0.25
C TRP A 136 14.57 10.78 0.51
N ALA A 137 13.51 10.04 0.87
CA ALA A 137 12.37 10.59 1.61
C ALA A 137 12.77 11.13 2.99
N ALA A 138 13.71 10.48 3.68
CA ALA A 138 14.24 10.95 4.95
C ALA A 138 15.09 12.23 4.82
N SER A 139 15.60 12.52 3.62
CA SER A 139 16.36 13.74 3.31
C SER A 139 15.50 14.93 2.85
N ARG A 140 14.18 14.78 2.86
CA ARG A 140 13.21 15.81 2.49
C ARG A 140 12.56 16.42 3.72
#